data_AF-A0A2M8SA95-F1
#
_entry.id   AF-A0A2M8SA95-F1
#
_cell.length_a   1.000
_cell.length_b   1.000
_cell.length_c   1.000
_cell.angle_alpha   90.00
_cell.angle_beta   90.00
_cell.angle_gamma   90.00
#
_symmetry.space_group_name_H-M   'P 1'
#
loop_
_entity.id
_entity.type
_entity.pdbx_description
1 polymer ?
#
loop_
_entity_poly.entity_id
_entity_poly.type
_entity_poly.pdbx_seq_one_letter_code
_entity_poly.pdbx_strand_id
1 'polypeptide(L)'
;MGVIYIVVTIFGNEVCSMSRLFAFLRAINVGGHTVKMDYLRQLFESLGFSSVETFIASGNVVFQATTEDVEILERMIESKLREALGYDVATFIRSEAELAAIADYKPFRQAALNGAAALNIAFLTGPPDEQSAQKLMALRTQTKEKGKFISIFTVI
;
A
#
# COMPACT_ATOMS: atom_id res chain seq x y z
N MET A 1 14.02 -60.45 -7.59
CA MET A 1 14.07 -59.18 -8.34
C MET A 1 13.02 -58.26 -7.74
N GLY A 2 13.40 -57.38 -6.82
CA GLY A 2 12.49 -56.43 -6.17
C GLY A 2 13.20 -55.09 -6.11
N VAL A 3 12.70 -54.13 -6.88
CA VAL A 3 13.24 -52.77 -6.94
C VAL A 3 12.60 -51.98 -5.81
N ILE A 4 13.41 -51.49 -4.87
CA ILE A 4 12.98 -50.58 -3.82
C ILE A 4 12.99 -49.17 -4.41
N TYR A 5 11.82 -48.51 -4.49
CA TYR A 5 11.73 -47.10 -4.83
C TYR A 5 11.89 -46.28 -3.55
N ILE A 6 13.00 -45.54 -3.44
CA ILE A 6 13.18 -44.52 -2.41
C ILE A 6 12.50 -43.26 -2.94
N VAL A 7 11.31 -42.94 -2.40
CA VAL A 7 10.67 -41.63 -2.62
C VAL A 7 11.37 -40.63 -1.70
N VAL A 8 12.30 -39.86 -2.24
CA VAL A 8 12.91 -38.73 -1.54
C VAL A 8 11.96 -37.54 -1.68
N THR A 9 11.15 -37.28 -0.66
CA THR A 9 10.42 -36.02 -0.55
C THR A 9 11.43 -34.93 -0.18
N ILE A 10 11.85 -34.15 -1.17
CA ILE A 10 12.64 -32.94 -0.94
C ILE A 10 11.65 -31.88 -0.41
N PHE A 11 11.65 -31.63 0.90
CA PHE A 11 11.15 -30.36 1.41
C PHE A 11 12.14 -29.31 0.92
N GLY A 12 11.73 -28.56 -0.11
CA GLY A 12 12.45 -27.36 -0.52
C GLY A 12 12.68 -26.53 0.74
N ASN A 13 13.94 -26.16 0.97
CA ASN A 13 14.30 -25.24 2.02
C ASN A 13 13.74 -23.87 1.61
N GLU A 14 12.45 -23.64 1.86
CA GLU A 14 11.86 -22.31 1.81
C GLU A 14 12.54 -21.52 2.90
N VAL A 15 13.58 -20.79 2.52
CA VAL A 15 13.95 -19.60 3.25
C VAL A 15 12.72 -18.72 3.15
N CYS A 16 11.92 -18.66 4.23
CA CYS A 16 10.88 -17.65 4.37
C CYS A 16 11.58 -16.29 4.31
N SER A 17 11.72 -15.75 3.11
CA SER A 17 12.25 -14.41 2.92
C SER A 17 11.22 -13.47 3.51
N MET A 18 11.57 -12.84 4.63
CA MET A 18 10.72 -11.83 5.25
C MET A 18 10.78 -10.57 4.39
N SER A 19 9.66 -10.21 3.78
CA SER A 19 9.60 -9.08 2.86
C SER A 19 9.12 -7.83 3.56
N ARG A 20 9.84 -6.72 3.33
CA ARG A 20 9.48 -5.41 3.87
C ARG A 20 8.37 -4.78 3.05
N LEU A 21 7.26 -4.50 3.70
CA LEU A 21 6.03 -4.00 3.10
C LEU A 21 5.56 -2.71 3.77
N PHE A 22 4.78 -1.93 3.03
CA PHE A 22 4.30 -0.63 3.43
C PHE A 22 2.78 -0.58 3.25
N ALA A 23 2.03 -0.49 4.34
CA ALA A 23 0.59 -0.32 4.34
C ALA A 23 0.22 1.17 4.44
N PHE A 24 -0.46 1.67 3.41
CA PHE A 24 -1.09 2.99 3.39
C PHE A 24 -2.56 2.83 3.80
N LEU A 25 -2.91 3.41 4.95
CA LEU A 25 -4.22 3.25 5.54
C LEU A 25 -5.09 4.48 5.28
N ARG A 26 -6.27 4.26 4.70
CA ARG A 26 -7.23 5.35 4.44
C ARG A 26 -8.13 5.56 5.65
N ALA A 27 -8.26 6.82 6.06
CA ALA A 27 -9.22 7.26 7.07
C ALA A 27 -9.00 6.76 8.52
N ILE A 28 -7.74 6.52 8.93
CA ILE A 28 -7.42 6.11 10.31
C ILE A 28 -7.75 7.18 11.37
N ASN A 29 -7.35 8.44 11.16
CA ASN A 29 -7.49 9.53 12.13
C ASN A 29 -8.31 10.69 11.54
N VAL A 30 -9.48 10.38 11.00
CA VAL A 30 -10.42 11.36 10.43
C VAL A 30 -11.81 11.18 11.02
N GLY A 31 -12.70 12.17 10.84
CA GLY A 31 -14.11 12.03 11.23
C GLY A 31 -14.37 11.90 12.74
N GLY A 32 -13.43 12.34 13.58
CA GLY A 32 -13.53 12.22 15.04
C GLY A 32 -12.98 10.92 15.62
N HIS A 33 -12.48 10.01 14.77
CA HIS A 33 -11.73 8.84 15.22
C HIS A 33 -10.29 9.22 15.58
N THR A 34 -9.77 8.63 16.66
CA THR A 34 -8.37 8.78 17.06
C THR A 34 -7.82 7.44 17.49
N VAL A 35 -6.90 6.91 16.69
CA VAL A 35 -6.16 5.68 16.93
C VAL A 35 -4.76 6.04 17.40
N LYS A 36 -4.37 5.54 18.57
CA LYS A 36 -2.99 5.67 19.07
C LYS A 36 -2.07 4.77 18.25
N MET A 37 -0.92 5.30 17.82
CA MET A 37 0.01 4.55 16.97
C MET A 37 0.56 3.29 17.67
N ASP A 38 0.75 3.31 19.00
CA ASP A 38 1.15 2.11 19.75
C ASP A 38 0.10 1.00 19.67
N TYR A 39 -1.18 1.36 19.71
CA TYR A 39 -2.27 0.40 19.55
C TYR A 39 -2.33 -0.12 18.10
N LEU A 40 -2.15 0.76 17.11
CA LEU A 40 -2.07 0.34 15.71
C LEU A 40 -0.92 -0.66 15.46
N ARG A 41 0.26 -0.43 16.06
CA ARG A 41 1.38 -1.37 16.00
C ARG A 41 1.03 -2.72 16.59
N GLN A 42 0.42 -2.74 17.78
CA GLN A 42 -0.02 -3.98 18.43
C GLN A 42 -1.01 -4.77 17.57
N LEU A 43 -1.90 -4.11 16.83
CA LEU A 43 -2.83 -4.79 15.91
C LEU A 43 -2.08 -5.51 14.78
N PHE A 44 -1.08 -4.86 14.19
CA PHE A 44 -0.22 -5.47 13.16
C PHE A 44 0.65 -6.61 13.73
N GLU A 45 1.25 -6.42 14.90
CA GLU A 45 2.03 -7.47 15.60
C GLU A 45 1.15 -8.69 15.92
N SER A 46 -0.11 -8.49 16.29
CA SER A 46 -1.06 -9.58 16.57
C SER A 46 -1.43 -10.43 15.35
N LEU A 47 -1.17 -9.92 14.13
CA LEU A 47 -1.31 -10.68 12.88
C LEU A 47 -0.07 -11.53 12.55
N GLY A 48 0.96 -11.50 13.42
CA GLY A 48 2.21 -12.22 13.21
C GLY A 48 3.23 -11.45 12.36
N PHE A 49 2.97 -10.17 12.07
CA PHE A 49 3.95 -9.32 11.39
C PHE A 49 5.06 -8.89 12.35
N SER A 50 6.25 -8.68 11.80
CA SER A 50 7.43 -8.28 12.56
C SER A 50 7.97 -6.93 12.07
N SER A 51 8.92 -6.35 12.80
CA SER A 51 9.54 -5.06 12.47
C SER A 51 8.50 -3.96 12.19
N VAL A 52 7.45 -3.91 13.02
CA VAL A 52 6.29 -3.03 12.82
C VAL A 52 6.62 -1.61 13.28
N GLU A 53 6.56 -0.66 12.36
CA GLU A 53 6.79 0.76 12.60
C GLU A 53 5.65 1.60 12.00
N THR A 54 5.28 2.69 12.68
CA THR A 54 4.25 3.63 12.20
C THR A 54 4.87 4.96 11.81
N PHE A 55 4.40 5.55 10.72
CA PHE A 55 4.86 6.86 10.28
C PHE A 55 3.87 7.97 10.66
N ILE A 56 4.30 8.86 11.56
CA ILE A 56 3.55 10.05 12.02
C ILE A 56 2.14 9.64 12.54
N ALA A 57 1.18 10.56 12.62
CA ALA A 57 -0.20 10.33 12.98
C ALA A 57 -1.11 9.99 11.77
N SER A 58 -0.54 9.79 10.57
CA SER A 58 -1.33 9.43 9.38
C SER A 58 -1.78 7.97 9.39
N GLY A 59 -1.14 7.12 10.20
CA GLY A 59 -1.47 5.71 10.31
C GLY A 59 -0.87 4.82 9.23
N ASN A 60 0.15 5.27 8.50
CA ASN A 60 0.88 4.39 7.58
C ASN A 60 1.82 3.48 8.37
N VAL A 61 1.93 2.22 7.96
CA VAL A 61 2.65 1.18 8.69
C VAL A 61 3.70 0.51 7.81
N VAL A 62 4.90 0.35 8.32
CA VAL A 62 5.97 -0.47 7.73
C VAL A 62 6.05 -1.75 8.54
N PHE A 63 6.14 -2.90 7.89
CA PHE A 63 6.20 -4.19 8.56
C PHE A 63 6.89 -5.24 7.69
N GLN A 64 7.20 -6.38 8.28
CA GLN A 64 7.71 -7.56 7.58
C GLN A 64 6.73 -8.72 7.70
N ALA A 65 6.47 -9.39 6.58
CA ALA A 65 5.61 -10.57 6.48
C ALA A 65 6.34 -11.74 5.79
N THR A 66 5.89 -12.95 6.09
CA THR A 66 6.42 -14.20 5.48
C THR A 66 5.87 -14.47 4.08
N THR A 67 4.80 -13.77 3.70
CA THR A 67 4.17 -13.86 2.38
C THR A 67 4.20 -12.50 1.71
N GLU A 68 4.30 -12.49 0.38
CA GLU A 68 4.17 -11.31 -0.47
C GLU A 68 2.80 -11.23 -1.17
N ASP A 69 1.86 -12.12 -0.83
CA ASP A 69 0.50 -12.05 -1.37
C ASP A 69 -0.24 -10.83 -0.80
N VAL A 70 -0.13 -9.72 -1.54
CA VAL A 70 -0.67 -8.41 -1.17
C VAL A 70 -2.17 -8.48 -0.92
N GLU A 71 -2.96 -9.17 -1.74
CA GLU A 71 -4.40 -9.22 -1.58
C GLU A 71 -4.81 -9.96 -0.29
N ILE A 72 -4.10 -11.04 0.06
CA ILE A 72 -4.32 -11.74 1.32
C ILE A 72 -3.99 -10.83 2.49
N LEU A 73 -2.83 -10.15 2.45
CA LEU A 73 -2.39 -9.27 3.53
C LEU A 73 -3.33 -8.08 3.73
N GLU A 74 -3.77 -7.43 2.65
CA GLU A 74 -4.75 -6.33 2.70
C GLU A 74 -6.03 -6.82 3.38
N ARG A 75 -6.64 -7.91 2.92
CA ARG A 75 -7.87 -8.45 3.53
C ARG A 75 -7.69 -8.80 5.01
N MET A 76 -6.54 -9.37 5.39
CA MET A 76 -6.24 -9.71 6.78
C MET A 76 -6.15 -8.46 7.66
N ILE A 77 -5.43 -7.43 7.21
CA ILE A 77 -5.29 -6.16 7.91
C ILE A 77 -6.65 -5.46 8.01
N GLU A 78 -7.39 -5.34 6.91
CA GLU A 78 -8.70 -4.69 6.88
C GLU A 78 -9.69 -5.36 7.84
N SER A 79 -9.74 -6.69 7.85
CA SER A 79 -10.60 -7.44 8.77
C SER A 79 -10.23 -7.18 10.23
N LYS A 80 -8.93 -7.18 10.55
CA LYS A 80 -8.44 -6.95 11.91
C LYS A 80 -8.72 -5.54 12.39
N LEU A 81 -8.49 -4.54 11.54
CA LEU A 81 -8.75 -3.14 11.84
C LEU A 81 -10.25 -2.91 12.02
N ARG A 82 -11.09 -3.49 11.18
CA ARG A 82 -12.55 -3.41 11.35
C ARG A 82 -13.02 -4.00 12.67
N GLU A 83 -12.53 -5.20 13.03
CA GLU A 83 -12.85 -5.85 14.30
C GLU A 83 -12.44 -4.98 15.50
N ALA A 84 -11.23 -4.41 15.46
CA ALA A 84 -10.64 -3.68 16.57
C ALA A 84 -11.12 -2.22 16.70
N LEU A 85 -11.49 -1.59 15.59
CA LEU A 85 -11.80 -0.16 15.51
C LEU A 85 -13.30 0.12 15.27
N GLY A 86 -14.05 -0.86 14.76
CA GLY A 86 -15.48 -0.75 14.51
C GLY A 86 -15.87 -0.06 13.20
N TYR A 87 -14.91 0.17 12.28
CA TYR A 87 -15.15 0.76 10.97
C TYR A 87 -14.15 0.25 9.92
N ASP A 88 -14.50 0.39 8.64
CA ASP A 88 -13.64 -0.05 7.54
C ASP A 88 -12.45 0.90 7.36
N VAL A 89 -11.25 0.33 7.31
CA VAL A 89 -10.00 1.03 6.99
C VAL A 89 -9.44 0.42 5.72
N ALA A 90 -9.64 1.08 4.59
CA ALA A 90 -9.08 0.60 3.32
C ALA A 90 -7.54 0.58 3.40
N THR A 91 -6.94 -0.54 3.04
CA THR A 91 -5.51 -0.79 3.14
C THR A 91 -4.91 -0.99 1.76
N PHE A 92 -3.82 -0.28 1.47
CA PHE A 92 -3.08 -0.42 0.22
C PHE A 92 -1.64 -0.80 0.56
N ILE A 93 -1.20 -2.00 0.15
CA ILE A 93 0.16 -2.47 0.41
C ILE A 93 1.03 -2.22 -0.81
N ARG A 94 2.25 -1.74 -0.57
CA ARG A 94 3.33 -1.69 -1.57
C ARG A 94 4.59 -2.33 -1.02
N SER A 95 5.31 -3.02 -1.89
CA SER A 95 6.67 -3.48 -1.64
C SER A 95 7.67 -2.32 -1.65
N GLU A 96 8.85 -2.57 -1.10
CA GLU A 96 9.97 -1.62 -1.18
C GLU A 96 10.35 -1.30 -2.63
N ALA A 97 10.34 -2.29 -3.51
CA ALA A 97 10.65 -2.13 -4.93
C ALA A 97 9.63 -1.25 -5.65
N GLU A 98 8.33 -1.44 -5.40
CA GLU A 98 7.28 -0.59 -5.98
C GLU A 98 7.41 0.85 -5.47
N LEU A 99 7.63 1.07 -4.18
CA LEU A 99 7.82 2.42 -3.65
C LEU A 99 9.04 3.13 -4.23
N ALA A 100 10.15 2.41 -4.42
CA ALA A 100 11.32 2.95 -5.10
C ALA A 100 11.00 3.36 -6.54
N ALA A 101 10.28 2.50 -7.29
CA ALA A 101 9.86 2.81 -8.65
C ALA A 101 8.92 4.03 -8.71
N ILE A 102 8.00 4.16 -7.75
CA ILE A 102 7.11 5.32 -7.60
C ILE A 102 7.92 6.60 -7.34
N ALA A 103 8.92 6.54 -6.46
CA ALA A 103 9.76 7.69 -6.12
C ALA A 103 10.64 8.16 -7.30
N ASP A 104 11.11 7.22 -8.12
CA ASP A 104 11.91 7.52 -9.31
C ASP A 104 11.07 7.98 -10.51
N TYR A 105 9.75 7.76 -10.46
CA TYR A 105 8.86 8.14 -11.54
C TYR A 105 8.67 9.67 -11.63
N LYS A 106 9.09 10.25 -12.77
CA LYS A 106 9.02 11.70 -13.03
C LYS A 106 8.03 12.03 -14.16
N PRO A 107 6.71 11.95 -13.93
CA PRO A 107 5.69 12.16 -14.97
C PRO A 107 5.51 13.63 -15.36
N PHE A 108 6.05 14.57 -14.59
CA PHE A 108 5.86 16.00 -14.77
C PHE A 108 7.16 16.72 -15.13
N ARG A 109 7.05 17.71 -16.03
CA ARG A 109 8.16 18.63 -16.31
C ARG A 109 8.41 19.52 -15.10
N GLN A 110 9.67 19.90 -14.89
CA GLN A 110 10.08 20.73 -13.74
C GLN A 110 9.27 22.04 -13.61
N ALA A 111 8.92 22.69 -14.73
CA ALA A 111 8.11 23.91 -14.72
C ALA A 111 6.72 23.70 -14.07
N ALA A 112 6.11 22.53 -14.28
CA ALA A 112 4.82 22.20 -13.64
C ALA A 112 5.00 21.94 -12.14
N LEU A 113 6.11 21.33 -11.72
CA LEU A 113 6.42 21.08 -10.31
C LEU A 113 6.68 22.37 -9.54
N ASN A 114 7.39 23.33 -10.14
CA ASN A 114 7.71 24.62 -9.51
C ASN A 114 6.46 25.45 -9.17
N GLY A 115 5.36 25.24 -9.90
CA GLY A 115 4.07 25.92 -9.65
C GLY A 115 3.06 25.07 -8.86
N ALA A 116 3.39 23.83 -8.50
CA ALA A 116 2.48 22.93 -7.81
C ALA A 116 2.52 23.13 -6.30
N ALA A 117 1.35 23.18 -5.66
CA ALA A 117 1.26 23.22 -4.19
C ALA A 117 1.61 21.88 -3.55
N ALA A 118 1.31 20.78 -4.25
CA ALA A 118 1.59 19.41 -3.82
C ALA A 118 1.64 18.49 -5.03
N LEU A 119 2.40 17.41 -4.90
CA LEU A 119 2.33 16.24 -5.77
C LEU A 119 1.57 15.15 -5.02
N ASN A 120 0.53 14.59 -5.64
CA ASN A 120 -0.28 13.55 -5.03
C ASN A 120 -0.19 12.27 -5.85
N ILE A 121 -0.08 11.14 -5.15
CA ILE A 121 -0.13 9.79 -5.71
C ILE A 121 -1.39 9.13 -5.16
N ALA A 122 -2.14 8.46 -6.03
CA ALA A 122 -3.35 7.73 -5.65
C ALA A 122 -3.16 6.25 -5.98
N PHE A 123 -3.28 5.40 -4.96
CA PHE A 123 -3.31 3.96 -5.13
C PHE A 123 -4.74 3.49 -5.40
N LEU A 124 -4.90 2.59 -6.36
CA LEU A 124 -6.16 1.91 -6.61
C LEU A 124 -6.10 0.48 -6.11
N THR A 125 -7.24 -0.04 -5.67
CA THR A 125 -7.41 -1.45 -5.26
C THR A 125 -7.41 -2.40 -6.46
N GLY A 126 -7.48 -1.86 -7.68
CA GLY A 126 -7.42 -2.61 -8.92
C GLY A 126 -7.51 -1.67 -10.13
N PRO A 127 -7.35 -2.21 -11.35
CA PRO A 127 -7.50 -1.43 -12.56
C PRO A 127 -8.88 -0.77 -12.63
N PRO A 128 -8.96 0.54 -12.94
CA PRO A 128 -10.24 1.19 -13.11
C PRO A 128 -10.95 0.61 -14.34
N ASP A 129 -12.28 0.52 -14.29
CA ASP A 129 -13.06 0.23 -15.49
C ASP A 129 -12.85 1.31 -16.57
N GLU A 130 -13.16 0.98 -17.82
CA GLU A 130 -12.90 1.86 -18.96
C GLU A 130 -13.57 3.24 -18.80
N GLN A 131 -14.78 3.30 -18.24
CA GLN A 131 -15.50 4.55 -18.06
C GLN A 131 -14.83 5.43 -17.00
N SER A 132 -14.41 4.83 -15.88
CA SER A 132 -13.68 5.48 -14.80
C SER A 132 -12.31 5.97 -15.27
N ALA A 133 -11.61 5.15 -16.07
CA ALA A 133 -10.35 5.53 -16.69
C ALA A 133 -10.51 6.72 -17.64
N GLN A 134 -11.53 6.71 -18.52
CA GLN A 134 -11.82 7.81 -19.44
C GLN A 134 -12.14 9.11 -18.68
N LYS A 135 -12.95 9.04 -17.61
CA LYS A 135 -13.25 10.20 -16.75
C LYS A 135 -11.99 10.77 -16.10
N LEU A 136 -11.13 9.90 -15.56
CA LEU A 136 -9.87 10.31 -14.95
C LEU A 136 -8.96 11.01 -15.96
N MET A 137 -8.84 10.44 -17.16
CA MET A 137 -8.02 10.99 -18.24
C MET A 137 -8.58 12.33 -18.76
N ALA A 138 -9.89 12.52 -18.75
CA ALA A 138 -10.52 13.80 -19.12
C ALA A 138 -10.23 14.93 -18.11
N LEU A 139 -9.96 14.59 -16.84
CA LEU A 139 -9.55 15.56 -15.81
C LEU A 139 -8.06 15.95 -15.91
N ARG A 140 -7.29 15.30 -16.79
CA ARG A 140 -5.89 15.64 -17.02
C ARG A 140 -5.79 17.05 -17.58
N THR A 141 -5.40 18.00 -16.74
CA THR A 141 -5.19 19.37 -17.18
C THR A 141 -3.92 19.45 -18.03
N GLN A 142 -4.03 19.92 -19.28
CA GLN A 142 -2.87 20.43 -20.00
C GLN A 142 -2.46 21.74 -19.32
N THR A 143 -1.28 21.76 -18.70
CA THR A 143 -0.76 22.84 -17.88
C THR A 143 -1.09 24.23 -18.46
N LYS A 144 -1.97 24.98 -17.78
CA LYS A 144 -2.04 26.45 -17.91
C LYS A 144 -1.98 27.06 -16.51
N GLU A 145 -0.95 27.87 -16.32
CA GLU A 145 -0.65 28.60 -15.10
C GLU A 145 -1.79 29.55 -14.69
N LYS A 146 -2.17 29.49 -13.42
CA LYS A 146 -1.86 30.46 -12.36
C LYS A 146 -2.85 30.20 -11.23
N GLY A 147 -2.33 29.69 -10.11
CA GLY A 147 -3.04 29.66 -8.84
C GLY A 147 -4.35 28.86 -8.85
N LYS A 148 -4.28 27.54 -9.02
CA LYS A 148 -5.25 26.57 -8.47
C LYS A 148 -4.70 25.15 -8.63
N PHE A 149 -4.94 24.35 -7.60
CA PHE A 149 -4.49 22.97 -7.38
C PHE A 149 -4.21 22.15 -8.65
N ILE A 150 -2.96 21.71 -8.79
CA ILE A 150 -2.58 20.66 -9.72
C ILE A 150 -2.79 19.33 -8.97
N SER A 151 -3.98 18.75 -9.08
CA SER A 151 -4.19 17.34 -8.73
C SER A 151 -4.14 16.55 -10.02
N ILE A 152 -2.95 16.11 -10.42
CA ILE A 152 -2.83 15.17 -11.53
C ILE A 152 -2.60 13.80 -10.93
N PHE A 153 -3.63 12.97 -11.03
CA PHE A 153 -3.61 11.59 -10.59
C PHE A 153 -2.58 10.82 -11.42
N THR A 154 -1.48 10.41 -10.81
CA THR A 154 -0.80 9.21 -11.26
C THR A 154 -1.41 8.08 -10.45
N VAL A 155 -2.29 7.34 -11.11
CA VAL A 155 -2.68 6.00 -10.67
C VAL A 155 -1.47 5.11 -10.96
N ILE A 156 -0.92 4.51 -9.91
CA ILE A 156 0.12 3.48 -10.01
C ILE A 156 -0.50 2.17 -9.52
#